data_AF-A0A932B1L6-F1
#
_entry.id   AF-A0A932B1L6-F1
#
_cell.length_a   1.000
_cell.length_b   1.000
_cell.length_c   1.000
_cell.angle_alpha   90.00
_cell.angle_beta   90.00
_cell.angle_gamma   90.00
#
_symmetry.space_group_name_H-M   'P 1'
#
loop_
_entity.id
_entity.type
_entity.pdbx_description
1 polymer ?
#
loop_
_entity_poly.entity_id
_entity_poly.type
_entity_poly.pdbx_seq_one_letter_code
_entity_poly.pdbx_strand_id
1 'polypeptide(L)'
;ALPQANLSLLTASTELALMTKLAEFPGMLTAAAQGLAPHDVAFYLRDLASAFHSYYAAERFLVDDVELSRARVALLTATAQVLRNGLSLLGVSAPEKM
;
A
#
# COMPACT_ATOMS: atom_id res chain seq x y z
N ALA A 1 -10.03 -0.25 -9.20
CA ALA A 1 -9.42 -1.59 -9.12
C ALA A 1 -9.10 -2.04 -10.53
N LEU A 2 -7.93 -2.62 -10.80
CA LEU A 2 -7.63 -3.28 -12.08
C LEU A 2 -8.35 -4.64 -12.07
N PRO A 3 -9.52 -4.80 -12.71
CA PRO A 3 -10.43 -5.92 -12.42
C PRO A 3 -9.95 -7.30 -12.92
N GLN A 4 -8.70 -7.44 -13.37
CA GLN A 4 -8.21 -8.62 -14.11
C GLN A 4 -6.74 -9.00 -13.82
N ALA A 5 -6.08 -8.41 -12.82
CA ALA A 5 -4.69 -8.77 -12.52
C ALA A 5 -4.62 -10.13 -11.79
N ASN A 6 -3.80 -11.06 -12.28
CA ASN A 6 -3.56 -12.33 -11.59
C ASN A 6 -2.64 -12.14 -10.37
N LEU A 7 -3.24 -11.94 -9.20
CA LEU A 7 -2.51 -11.69 -7.96
C LEU A 7 -1.74 -12.92 -7.44
N SER A 8 -2.01 -14.13 -7.95
CA SER A 8 -1.26 -15.33 -7.55
C SER A 8 0.21 -15.29 -8.00
N LEU A 9 0.57 -14.35 -8.88
CA LEU A 9 1.93 -14.12 -9.34
C LEU A 9 2.77 -13.29 -8.35
N LEU A 10 2.14 -12.70 -7.32
CA LEU A 10 2.83 -11.95 -6.27
C LEU A 10 3.36 -12.92 -5.21
N THR A 11 4.61 -13.36 -5.37
CA THR A 11 5.24 -14.37 -4.52
C THR A 11 6.47 -13.87 -3.77
N ALA A 12 6.97 -12.66 -4.08
CA ALA A 12 8.14 -12.11 -3.41
C ALA A 12 7.82 -11.78 -1.94
N SER A 13 8.80 -11.94 -1.05
CA SER A 13 8.63 -11.63 0.37
C SER A 13 8.27 -10.16 0.62
N THR A 14 8.79 -9.27 -0.21
CA THR A 14 8.49 -7.83 -0.20
C THR A 14 7.05 -7.53 -0.62
N GLU A 15 6.52 -8.26 -1.60
CA GLU A 15 5.12 -8.18 -2.04
C GLU A 15 4.17 -8.63 -0.91
N LEU A 16 4.47 -9.78 -0.30
CA LEU A 16 3.69 -10.32 0.82
C LEU A 16 3.71 -9.39 2.05
N ALA A 17 4.87 -8.81 2.36
CA ALA A 17 5.00 -7.84 3.44
C ALA A 17 4.12 -6.60 3.21
N LEU A 18 4.14 -6.06 1.99
CA LEU A 18 3.31 -4.90 1.62
C LEU A 18 1.83 -5.26 1.64
N MET A 19 1.44 -6.42 1.10
CA MET A 19 0.05 -6.91 1.14
C MET A 19 -0.46 -7.07 2.57
N THR A 20 0.39 -7.57 3.48
CA THR A 20 0.07 -7.71 4.90
C THR A 20 -0.19 -6.34 5.52
N LYS A 21 0.66 -5.35 5.26
CA LYS A 21 0.44 -3.97 5.71
C LYS A 21 -0.85 -3.37 5.18
N LEU A 22 -1.21 -3.61 3.93
CA LEU A 22 -2.49 -3.15 3.39
C LEU A 22 -3.69 -3.80 4.08
N ALA A 23 -3.61 -5.10 4.40
CA ALA A 23 -4.67 -5.82 5.09
C ALA A 23 -4.88 -5.34 6.54
N GLU A 24 -3.85 -4.82 7.20
CA GLU A 24 -3.93 -4.24 8.56
C GLU A 24 -4.75 -2.94 8.60
N PHE A 25 -4.90 -2.22 7.48
CA PHE A 25 -5.48 -0.86 7.46
C PHE A 25 -6.87 -0.75 8.09
N PRO A 26 -7.87 -1.60 7.77
CA PRO A 26 -9.22 -1.43 8.31
C PRO A 26 -9.27 -1.68 9.82
N GLY A 27 -8.51 -2.66 10.31
CA GLY A 27 -8.41 -2.98 11.74
C GLY A 27 -7.74 -1.85 12.51
N MET A 28 -6.60 -1.37 12.02
CA MET A 28 -5.89 -0.22 12.59
C MET A 28 -6.79 1.02 12.64
N LEU A 29 -7.48 1.35 11.54
CA LEU A 29 -8.35 2.52 11.47
C LEU A 29 -9.52 2.44 12.46
N THR A 30 -10.11 1.24 12.62
CA THR A 30 -11.18 0.99 13.59
C THR A 30 -10.68 1.22 15.02
N ALA A 31 -9.51 0.69 15.37
CA ALA A 31 -8.91 0.86 16.68
C ALA A 31 -8.56 2.34 16.97
N ALA A 32 -7.94 3.02 16.01
CA ALA A 32 -7.59 4.44 16.12
C ALA A 32 -8.83 5.32 16.34
N ALA A 33 -9.94 5.02 15.63
CA ALA A 33 -11.19 5.74 15.79
C ALA A 33 -11.84 5.50 17.17
N GLN A 34 -11.86 4.25 17.65
CA GLN A 34 -12.40 3.90 18.97
C GLN A 34 -11.58 4.48 20.11
N GLY A 35 -10.25 4.50 19.97
CA GLY A 35 -9.31 5.01 20.96
C GLY A 35 -9.07 6.52 20.90
N LEU A 36 -9.69 7.24 19.94
CA LEU A 36 -9.42 8.65 19.65
C LEU A 36 -7.91 8.92 19.48
N ALA A 37 -7.22 8.02 18.77
CA ALA A 37 -5.77 7.98 18.62
C ALA A 37 -5.34 8.30 17.16
N PRO A 38 -5.44 9.55 16.69
CA PRO A 38 -5.09 9.91 15.31
C PRO A 38 -3.61 9.69 14.97
N HIS A 39 -2.74 9.64 15.98
CA HIS A 39 -1.31 9.35 15.80
C HIS A 39 -1.05 7.93 15.26
N ASP A 40 -1.95 6.97 15.55
CA ASP A 40 -1.84 5.61 15.02
C ASP A 40 -1.94 5.58 13.50
N VAL A 41 -2.78 6.44 12.91
CA VAL A 41 -2.88 6.59 11.46
C VAL A 41 -1.56 7.10 10.89
N ALA A 42 -0.93 8.08 11.53
CA ALA A 42 0.36 8.61 11.08
C ALA A 42 1.49 7.56 11.19
N PHE A 43 1.53 6.78 12.26
CA PHE A 43 2.49 5.69 12.43
C PHE A 43 2.27 4.58 11.41
N TYR A 44 1.03 4.16 11.20
CA TYR A 44 0.69 3.21 10.16
C TYR A 44 1.14 3.67 8.77
N LEU A 45 0.87 4.94 8.42
CA LEU A 45 1.25 5.48 7.10
C LEU A 45 2.76 5.52 6.90
N ARG A 46 3.53 5.87 7.95
CA ARG A 46 4.99 5.82 7.92
C ARG A 46 5.49 4.39 7.69
N ASP A 47 4.92 3.42 8.39
CA ASP A 47 5.34 2.02 8.30
C ASP A 47 4.93 1.41 6.95
N LEU A 48 3.75 1.75 6.42
CA LEU A 48 3.31 1.39 5.07
C LEU A 48 4.24 1.99 4.01
N ALA A 49 4.61 3.27 4.14
CA ALA A 49 5.55 3.93 3.23
C ALA A 49 6.94 3.27 3.28
N SER A 50 7.40 2.83 4.46
CA SER A 50 8.64 2.08 4.61
C SER A 50 8.58 0.72 3.90
N ALA A 51 7.51 -0.05 4.09
CA ALA A 51 7.30 -1.32 3.39
C ALA A 51 7.24 -1.13 1.87
N PHE A 52 6.55 -0.09 1.41
CA PHE A 52 6.52 0.28 0.00
C PHE A 52 7.91 0.63 -0.54
N HIS A 53 8.71 1.40 0.21
CA HIS A 53 10.07 1.76 -0.20
C HIS A 53 10.98 0.53 -0.33
N SER A 54 10.89 -0.41 0.61
CA SER A 54 11.62 -1.69 0.53
C SER A 54 11.20 -2.51 -0.70
N TYR A 55 9.90 -2.58 -0.99
CA TYR A 55 9.38 -3.23 -2.19
C TYR A 55 9.88 -2.55 -3.47
N TYR A 56 9.85 -1.21 -3.52
CA TYR A 56 10.32 -0.43 -4.67
C TYR A 56 11.81 -0.63 -4.96
N ALA A 57 12.63 -0.74 -3.92
CA ALA A 57 14.07 -0.97 -4.07
C ALA A 57 14.39 -2.40 -4.54
N ALA A 58 13.60 -3.39 -4.14
CA ALA A 58 13.87 -4.80 -4.41
C ALA A 58 13.30 -5.30 -5.74
N GLU A 59 12.13 -4.82 -6.17
CA GLU A 59 11.36 -5.43 -7.26
C GLU A 59 11.23 -4.53 -8.49
N ARG A 60 11.30 -5.14 -9.69
CA ARG A 60 11.06 -4.44 -10.96
C ARG A 60 9.59 -4.52 -11.36
N PHE A 61 8.97 -3.37 -11.60
CA PHE A 61 7.52 -3.29 -11.85
C PHE A 61 7.13 -3.49 -13.31
N LEU A 62 7.91 -2.93 -14.22
CA LEU A 62 7.71 -3.03 -15.66
C LEU A 62 8.72 -4.03 -16.20
N VAL A 63 8.26 -5.26 -16.40
CA VAL A 63 9.05 -6.39 -16.89
C VAL A 63 8.40 -6.96 -18.15
N ASP A 64 9.14 -7.80 -18.88
CA ASP A 64 8.63 -8.41 -20.12
C ASP A 64 7.39 -9.30 -19.88
N ASP A 65 7.29 -9.87 -18.67
CA ASP A 65 6.07 -10.54 -18.21
C ASP A 65 4.98 -9.50 -17.90
N VAL A 66 4.06 -9.35 -18.85
CA VAL A 66 2.93 -8.41 -18.76
C VAL A 66 1.97 -8.78 -17.64
N GLU A 67 1.76 -10.07 -17.37
CA GLU A 67 0.82 -10.52 -16.33
C GLU A 67 1.39 -10.25 -14.93
N LEU A 68 2.68 -10.53 -14.72
CA LEU A 68 3.36 -10.14 -13.49
C LEU A 68 3.39 -8.61 -13.32
N SER A 69 3.68 -7.87 -14.39
CA SER A 69 3.67 -6.40 -14.36
C SER A 69 2.28 -5.87 -13.96
N ARG A 70 1.20 -6.44 -14.50
CA ARG A 70 -0.19 -6.10 -14.12
C ARG A 70 -0.46 -6.38 -12.64
N ALA A 71 -0.02 -7.53 -12.13
CA ALA A 71 -0.16 -7.88 -10.71
C ALA A 71 0.57 -6.87 -9.80
N ARG A 72 1.81 -6.51 -10.15
CA ARG A 72 2.61 -5.53 -9.40
C ARG A 72 2.01 -4.12 -9.45
N VAL A 73 1.50 -3.69 -10.60
CA VAL A 73 0.79 -2.40 -10.73
C VAL A 73 -0.51 -2.39 -9.92
N ALA A 74 -1.22 -3.53 -9.81
CA ALA A 74 -2.39 -3.63 -8.94
C ALA A 74 -2.02 -3.41 -7.46
N LEU A 75 -0.92 -4.01 -7.00
CA LEU A 75 -0.40 -3.79 -5.64
C LEU A 75 0.02 -2.33 -5.40
N LEU A 76 0.70 -1.70 -6.37
CA LEU A 76 1.04 -0.28 -6.32
C LEU A 76 -0.21 0.61 -6.22
N THR A 77 -1.23 0.30 -7.02
CA THR A 77 -2.49 1.05 -7.06
C THR A 77 -3.23 0.96 -5.73
N ALA A 78 -3.26 -0.23 -5.12
CA ALA A 78 -3.85 -0.44 -3.80
C ALA A 78 -3.08 0.33 -2.71
N THR A 79 -1.74 0.30 -2.77
CA THR A 79 -0.87 1.04 -1.84
C THR A 79 -1.11 2.54 -1.94
N ALA A 80 -1.13 3.09 -3.15
CA ALA A 80 -1.40 4.51 -3.38
C ALA A 80 -2.80 4.91 -2.89
N GLN A 81 -3.81 4.03 -3.03
CA GLN A 81 -5.15 4.28 -2.52
C GLN A 81 -5.17 4.38 -1.00
N VAL A 82 -4.52 3.45 -0.29
CA VAL A 82 -4.48 3.46 1.18
C VAL A 82 -3.71 4.68 1.70
N LEU A 83 -2.58 5.03 1.07
CA LEU A 83 -1.83 6.26 1.41
C LEU A 83 -2.71 7.50 1.23
N ARG A 84 -3.40 7.65 0.10
CA ARG A 84 -4.34 8.78 -0.13
C ARG A 84 -5.44 8.82 0.92
N ASN A 85 -6.05 7.68 1.25
CA ASN A 85 -7.10 7.62 2.26
C ASN A 85 -6.59 8.09 3.63
N GLY A 86 -5.46 7.57 4.09
CA GLY A 86 -4.90 7.94 5.39
C GLY A 86 -4.40 9.38 5.44
N LEU A 87 -3.74 9.88 4.40
CA LEU A 87 -3.31 11.28 4.31
C LEU A 87 -4.51 12.23 4.34
N SER A 88 -5.58 11.90 3.60
CA SER A 88 -6.82 12.67 3.62
C SER A 88 -7.47 12.69 5.01
N LEU A 89 -7.42 11.58 5.76
CA LEU A 89 -7.93 11.52 7.14
C LEU A 89 -7.13 12.42 8.09
N LEU A 90 -5.83 12.59 7.85
CA LEU A 90 -4.96 13.49 8.60
C LEU A 90 -5.05 14.96 8.14
N GLY A 91 -5.87 15.27 7.13
CA GLY A 91 -6.03 16.62 6.61
C GLY A 91 -4.83 17.13 5.79
N VAL A 92 -4.01 16.23 5.26
CA VAL A 92 -2.84 16.57 4.43
C VAL A 92 -3.03 16.10 2.98
N SER A 93 -2.43 16.83 2.05
CA SER A 93 -2.50 16.49 0.62
C SER A 93 -1.62 15.29 0.27
N ALA A 94 -2.03 14.52 -0.74
CA ALA A 94 -1.25 13.45 -1.32
C ALA A 94 -0.86 13.85 -2.76
N PRO A 95 0.30 14.51 -2.96
CA PRO A 95 0.68 15.05 -4.26
C PRO A 95 0.96 13.92 -5.27
N GLU A 96 0.56 14.11 -6.53
CA GLU A 96 0.85 13.16 -7.61
C GLU A 96 2.31 13.21 -8.07
N LYS A 97 2.99 14.34 -7.82
CA LYS A 97 4.40 14.59 -8.11
C LYS A 97 4.97 15.47 -7.01
N MET A 98 6.17 15.14 -6.54
CA MET A 98 6.94 15.92 -5.55
C MET A 98 8.11 16.60 -6.24
#